data_AF-A0A372Z3T7-F1
#
_entry.id   AF-A0A372Z3T7-F1
#
_cell.length_a   1.000
_cell.length_b   1.000
_cell.length_c   1.000
_cell.angle_alpha   90.00
_cell.angle_beta   90.00
_cell.angle_gamma   90.00
#
_symmetry.space_group_name_H-M   'P 1'
#
loop_
_entity.id
_entity.type
_entity.pdbx_description
1 polymer ?
#
loop_
_entity_poly.entity_id
_entity_poly.type
_entity_poly.pdbx_seq_one_letter_code
_entity_poly.pdbx_strand_id
1 'polypeptide(L)'
;MKTTDLTTLSNHAITMIAIQQVQNFLSRTYVFRYNENTHRIVYKRISDAEEFHYLSDYELNLMLKDIGNANIPCSKDLLRKAIFASYVQKFNPFAGYLNNLPEWDGKDYVSLLASSIITTNKEYWQSCLKKWLVAMVASLKEERVISHTAIILGGTHGIGKARWFHSIIPFELQEFIVPFTGITNKKQFFKDFETNGRCLCFEVEHINTQHGIPLDQLFAQLLSLYETGFQYWFNEDEIALVNEKNVQFKAVSVEEKVLISFFETCNGSSKCIYATGSN
;
A
#
# COMPACT_ATOMS: atom_id res chain seq x y z
N MET A 1 40.47 -47.54 10.77
CA MET A 1 39.54 -46.41 10.94
C MET A 1 40.35 -45.22 11.44
N LYS A 2 40.37 -44.09 10.73
CA LYS A 2 40.87 -42.82 11.29
C LYS A 2 39.67 -42.06 11.83
N THR A 3 39.64 -41.83 13.13
CA THR A 3 38.73 -40.85 13.74
C THR A 3 39.15 -39.47 13.27
N THR A 4 38.33 -38.83 12.44
CA THR A 4 38.55 -37.44 12.02
C THR A 4 38.33 -36.54 13.23
N ASP A 5 39.42 -36.04 13.79
CA ASP A 5 39.38 -35.21 14.99
C ASP A 5 38.81 -33.82 14.64
N LEU A 6 37.62 -33.52 15.18
CA LEU A 6 36.88 -32.29 14.90
C LEU A 6 37.50 -31.03 15.54
N THR A 7 38.54 -31.20 16.37
CA THR A 7 39.19 -30.12 17.13
C THR A 7 40.06 -29.17 16.30
N THR A 8 40.31 -29.46 15.02
CA THR A 8 41.14 -28.63 14.11
C THR A 8 40.35 -27.82 13.08
N LEU A 9 39.01 -27.79 13.19
CA LEU A 9 38.18 -26.92 12.35
C LEU A 9 38.32 -25.46 12.80
N SER A 10 38.54 -24.54 11.85
CA SER A 10 38.50 -23.11 12.15
C SER A 10 37.10 -22.70 12.63
N ASN A 11 37.01 -21.66 13.46
CA ASN A 11 35.71 -21.14 13.95
C ASN A 11 34.73 -20.83 12.79
N HIS A 12 35.25 -20.45 11.63
CA HIS A 12 34.48 -20.28 10.40
C HIS A 12 33.89 -21.60 9.89
N ALA A 13 34.69 -22.67 9.78
CA ALA A 13 34.22 -23.98 9.34
C ALA A 13 33.18 -24.59 10.30
N ILE A 14 33.37 -24.45 11.61
CA ILE A 14 32.38 -24.87 12.63
C ILE A 14 31.06 -24.11 12.43
N THR A 15 31.13 -22.80 12.19
CA THR A 15 29.95 -21.96 11.95
C THR A 15 29.22 -22.37 10.66
N MET A 16 29.95 -22.67 9.58
CA MET A 16 29.37 -23.13 8.31
C MET A 16 28.66 -24.48 8.45
N ILE A 17 29.21 -25.42 9.23
CA ILE A 17 28.56 -26.71 9.53
C ILE A 17 27.25 -26.49 10.32
N ALA A 18 27.26 -25.62 11.32
CA ALA A 18 26.07 -25.29 12.10
C ALA A 18 24.99 -24.59 11.25
N ILE A 19 25.38 -23.67 10.35
CA ILE A 19 24.47 -23.08 9.35
C ILE A 19 23.83 -24.17 8.49
N GLN A 20 24.62 -25.11 7.94
CA GLN A 20 24.11 -26.17 7.08
C GLN A 20 23.12 -27.10 7.81
N GLN A 21 23.38 -27.44 9.08
CA GLN A 21 22.46 -28.22 9.90
C GLN A 21 21.11 -27.51 10.10
N VAL A 22 21.15 -26.22 10.43
CA VAL A 22 19.95 -25.39 10.57
C VAL A 22 19.20 -25.28 9.24
N GLN A 23 19.89 -25.04 8.12
CA GLN A 23 19.27 -24.99 6.78
C GLN A 23 18.61 -26.32 6.37
N ASN A 24 19.24 -27.45 6.69
CA ASN A 24 18.69 -28.78 6.43
C ASN A 24 17.43 -29.08 7.26
N PHE A 25 17.33 -28.54 8.47
CA PHE A 25 16.10 -28.60 9.28
C PHE A 25 15.02 -27.68 8.68
N LEU A 26 15.37 -26.41 8.45
CA LEU A 26 14.46 -25.39 7.95
C LEU A 26 13.81 -25.80 6.62
N SER A 27 14.59 -26.25 5.64
CA SER A 27 14.10 -26.68 4.32
C SER A 27 13.17 -27.90 4.34
N ARG A 28 13.15 -28.68 5.42
CA ARG A 28 12.24 -29.84 5.61
C ARG A 28 10.94 -29.49 6.33
N THR A 29 10.89 -28.34 6.99
CA THR A 29 9.76 -27.94 7.84
C THR A 29 9.06 -26.70 7.31
N TYR A 30 9.77 -25.81 6.62
CA TYR A 30 9.33 -24.48 6.25
C TYR A 30 9.63 -24.13 4.80
N VAL A 31 8.75 -23.34 4.19
CA VAL A 31 9.00 -22.64 2.92
C VAL A 31 9.20 -21.15 3.25
N PHE A 32 10.34 -20.58 2.86
CA PHE A 32 10.64 -19.16 2.99
C PHE A 32 10.56 -18.47 1.62
N ARG A 33 10.03 -17.26 1.59
CA ARG A 33 10.05 -16.39 0.41
C ARG A 33 10.43 -14.96 0.78
N TYR A 34 11.11 -14.27 -0.13
CA TYR A 34 11.55 -12.89 0.08
C TYR A 34 10.64 -11.98 -0.73
N ASN A 35 9.86 -11.15 -0.04
CA ASN A 35 8.98 -10.16 -0.65
C ASN A 35 9.86 -9.01 -1.17
N GLU A 36 9.99 -8.89 -2.49
CA GLU A 36 10.87 -7.90 -3.11
C GLU A 36 10.40 -6.46 -2.88
N ASN A 37 9.11 -6.28 -2.60
CA ASN A 37 8.48 -4.96 -2.48
C ASN A 37 8.44 -4.45 -1.02
N THR A 38 8.36 -5.32 -0.02
CA THR A 38 8.45 -4.94 1.41
C THR A 38 9.85 -5.16 2.01
N HIS A 39 10.75 -5.82 1.27
CA HIS A 39 12.06 -6.29 1.71
C HIS A 39 12.04 -7.23 2.94
N ARG A 40 10.87 -7.83 3.24
CA ARG A 40 10.67 -8.75 4.36
C ARG A 40 10.62 -10.21 3.89
N ILE A 41 10.91 -11.11 4.83
CA ILE A 41 10.72 -12.55 4.61
C ILE A 41 9.32 -12.92 5.06
N VAL A 42 8.62 -13.70 4.23
CA VAL A 42 7.43 -14.45 4.63
C VAL A 42 7.77 -15.93 4.68
N TYR A 43 7.04 -16.68 5.50
CA TYR A 43 7.23 -18.11 5.65
C TYR A 43 5.89 -18.83 5.86
N LYS A 44 5.89 -20.14 5.63
CA LYS A 44 4.88 -21.04 6.18
C LYS A 44 5.48 -22.42 6.45
N ARG A 45 4.82 -23.24 7.26
CA ARG A 45 5.21 -24.66 7.38
C ARG A 45 4.75 -25.44 6.17
N ILE A 46 5.48 -26.50 5.83
CA ILE A 46 5.14 -27.41 4.73
C ILE A 46 3.89 -28.25 5.06
N SER A 47 3.63 -28.49 6.35
CA SER A 47 2.42 -29.18 6.84
C SER A 47 1.14 -28.35 6.72
N ASP A 48 1.25 -27.03 6.62
CA ASP A 48 0.14 -26.14 6.90
C ASP A 48 -0.53 -25.74 5.57
N ALA A 49 -1.85 -25.98 5.51
CA ALA A 49 -2.70 -25.54 4.40
C ALA A 49 -2.89 -24.01 4.38
N GLU A 50 -2.50 -23.32 5.47
CA GLU A 50 -2.57 -21.88 5.63
C GLU A 50 -1.63 -21.12 4.66
N GLU A 51 -1.82 -19.80 4.63
CA GLU A 51 -1.12 -18.86 3.77
C GLU A 51 0.30 -18.54 4.31
N PHE A 52 0.99 -17.61 3.63
CA PHE A 52 2.31 -17.15 4.07
C PHE A 52 2.19 -16.03 5.10
N HIS A 53 2.92 -16.14 6.21
CA HIS A 53 2.96 -15.14 7.28
C HIS A 53 4.30 -14.41 7.29
N TYR A 54 4.30 -13.14 7.72
CA TYR A 54 5.54 -12.38 7.90
C TYR A 54 6.41 -12.96 9.03
N LEU A 55 7.71 -13.08 8.78
CA LEU A 55 8.67 -13.54 9.76
C LEU A 55 9.03 -12.41 10.74
N SER A 56 8.41 -12.38 11.92
CA SER A 56 8.79 -11.45 12.99
C SER A 56 9.71 -12.11 14.03
N ASP A 57 10.08 -11.35 15.05
CA ASP A 57 10.89 -11.86 16.15
C ASP A 57 10.19 -12.89 17.03
N TYR A 58 8.85 -12.96 17.00
CA TYR A 58 8.06 -13.99 17.67
C TYR A 58 8.19 -15.34 16.96
N GLU A 59 8.01 -15.38 15.65
CA GLU A 59 8.07 -16.61 14.85
C GLU A 59 9.51 -17.14 14.77
N LEU A 60 10.52 -16.25 14.75
CA LEU A 60 11.92 -16.65 14.94
C LEU A 60 12.16 -17.37 16.28
N ASN A 61 11.51 -16.94 17.36
CA ASN A 61 11.62 -17.62 18.66
C ASN A 61 10.90 -18.99 18.66
N LEU A 62 9.79 -19.12 17.93
CA LEU A 62 9.13 -20.42 17.72
C LEU A 62 10.01 -21.38 16.93
N MET A 63 10.62 -20.91 15.83
CA MET A 63 11.57 -21.70 15.04
C MET A 63 12.78 -22.16 15.89
N LEU A 64 13.34 -21.28 16.73
CA LEU A 64 14.41 -21.67 17.67
C LEU A 64 13.98 -22.79 18.63
N LYS A 65 12.73 -22.76 19.12
CA LYS A 65 12.17 -23.82 19.96
C LYS A 65 12.10 -25.14 19.20
N ASP A 66 11.63 -25.14 17.95
CA ASP A 66 11.53 -26.34 17.12
C ASP A 66 12.92 -26.93 16.78
N ILE A 67 13.89 -26.06 16.46
CA ILE A 67 15.29 -26.44 16.21
C ILE A 67 15.95 -27.01 17.49
N GLY A 68 15.66 -26.43 18.65
CA GLY A 68 16.10 -26.92 19.95
C GLY A 68 15.51 -28.30 20.29
N ASN A 69 14.22 -28.52 20.01
CA ASN A 69 13.57 -29.83 20.14
C ASN A 69 14.20 -30.91 19.22
N ALA A 70 14.77 -30.49 18.09
CA ALA A 70 15.55 -31.36 17.19
C ALA A 70 17.01 -31.59 17.64
N ASN A 71 17.40 -31.10 18.82
CA ASN A 71 18.77 -31.15 19.36
C ASN A 71 19.84 -30.47 18.48
N ILE A 72 19.47 -29.44 17.71
CA ILE A 72 20.41 -28.67 16.89
C ILE A 72 20.82 -27.39 17.65
N PRO A 73 22.11 -27.19 17.97
CA PRO A 73 22.56 -25.96 18.62
C PRO A 73 22.39 -24.74 17.69
N CYS A 74 21.52 -23.80 18.07
CA CYS A 74 21.22 -22.64 17.26
C CYS A 74 21.00 -21.37 18.11
N SER A 75 21.70 -20.29 17.76
CA SER A 75 21.44 -18.95 18.31
C SER A 75 20.52 -18.16 17.39
N LYS A 76 19.85 -17.12 17.90
CA LYS A 76 18.97 -16.26 17.07
C LYS A 76 19.72 -15.58 15.92
N ASP A 77 20.98 -15.23 16.12
CA ASP A 77 21.86 -14.69 15.07
C ASP A 77 22.21 -15.75 14.01
N LEU A 78 22.56 -16.97 14.44
CA LEU A 78 22.82 -18.09 13.53
C LEU A 78 21.57 -18.44 12.71
N LEU A 79 20.38 -18.45 13.33
CA LEU A 79 19.11 -18.69 12.64
C LEU A 79 18.85 -17.65 11.56
N ARG A 80 18.96 -16.35 11.89
CA ARG A 80 18.78 -15.27 10.90
C ARG A 80 19.77 -15.43 9.74
N LYS A 81 21.05 -15.67 10.02
CA LYS A 81 22.08 -15.94 8.99
C LYS A 81 21.73 -17.15 8.13
N ALA A 82 21.29 -18.26 8.74
CA ALA A 82 20.90 -19.48 8.03
C ALA A 82 19.69 -19.27 7.11
N ILE A 83 18.69 -18.49 7.54
CA ILE A 83 17.54 -18.11 6.71
C ILE A 83 17.99 -17.20 5.55
N PHE A 84 18.72 -16.12 5.80
CA PHE A 84 19.19 -15.21 4.74
C PHE A 84 20.17 -15.87 3.75
N ALA A 85 20.96 -16.86 4.20
CA ALA A 85 21.85 -17.65 3.36
C ALA A 85 21.17 -18.88 2.73
N SER A 86 19.91 -19.17 3.08
CA SER A 86 19.14 -20.21 2.38
C SER A 86 18.68 -19.66 1.02
N TYR A 87 18.33 -20.54 0.09
CA TYR A 87 17.77 -20.15 -1.21
C TYR A 87 16.32 -19.62 -1.03
N VAL A 88 16.19 -18.47 -0.39
CA VAL A 88 14.90 -17.80 -0.21
C VAL A 88 14.44 -17.34 -1.59
N GLN A 89 13.42 -18.02 -2.12
CA GLN A 89 12.87 -17.66 -3.42
C GLN A 89 12.29 -16.25 -3.32
N LYS A 90 12.85 -15.34 -4.12
CA LYS A 90 12.27 -14.02 -4.29
C LYS A 90 10.91 -14.15 -4.97
N PHE A 91 9.95 -13.37 -4.50
CA PHE A 91 8.66 -13.25 -5.16
C PHE A 91 8.17 -11.80 -5.09
N ASN A 92 7.57 -11.37 -6.19
CA ASN A 92 6.71 -10.21 -6.22
C ASN A 92 5.29 -10.70 -5.85
N PRO A 93 4.75 -10.37 -4.66
CA PRO A 93 3.40 -10.80 -4.24
C PRO A 93 2.32 -10.31 -5.21
N PHE A 94 2.49 -9.14 -5.82
CA PHE A 94 1.54 -8.57 -6.75
C PHE A 94 1.47 -9.34 -8.06
N ALA A 95 2.62 -9.69 -8.63
CA ALA A 95 2.65 -10.53 -9.83
C ALA A 95 2.01 -11.90 -9.54
N GLY A 96 2.22 -12.45 -8.34
CA GLY A 96 1.54 -13.65 -7.87
C GLY A 96 0.01 -13.49 -7.82
N TYR A 97 -0.49 -12.43 -7.17
CA TYR A 97 -1.92 -12.16 -7.05
C TYR A 97 -2.57 -11.90 -8.43
N LEU A 98 -2.04 -10.94 -9.20
CA LEU A 98 -2.57 -10.55 -10.51
C LEU A 98 -2.59 -11.70 -11.52
N ASN A 99 -1.61 -12.60 -11.50
CA ASN A 99 -1.56 -13.76 -12.40
C ASN A 99 -2.52 -14.90 -12.02
N ASN A 100 -3.07 -14.90 -10.80
CA ASN A 100 -4.03 -15.90 -10.33
C ASN A 100 -5.48 -15.37 -10.28
N LEU A 101 -5.72 -14.15 -10.78
CA LEU A 101 -7.07 -13.59 -10.86
C LEU A 101 -7.97 -14.42 -11.81
N PRO A 102 -9.27 -14.53 -11.51
CA PRO A 102 -10.24 -15.08 -12.45
C PRO A 102 -10.40 -14.14 -13.64
N GLU A 103 -10.95 -14.65 -14.75
CA GLU A 103 -11.46 -13.76 -15.81
C GLU A 103 -12.56 -12.84 -15.24
N TRP A 104 -12.55 -11.58 -15.68
CA TRP A 104 -13.53 -10.59 -15.27
C TRP A 104 -14.93 -10.97 -15.80
N ASP A 105 -15.92 -11.05 -14.92
CA ASP A 105 -17.29 -11.47 -15.26
C ASP A 105 -18.13 -10.41 -16.00
N GLY A 106 -17.54 -9.28 -16.36
CA GLY A 106 -18.17 -8.17 -17.09
C GLY A 106 -18.95 -7.18 -16.22
N LYS A 107 -19.08 -7.38 -14.89
CA LYS A 107 -19.79 -6.44 -14.01
C LYS A 107 -18.90 -5.27 -13.58
N ASP A 108 -19.50 -4.09 -13.43
CA ASP A 108 -18.78 -2.89 -13.01
C ASP A 108 -18.63 -2.79 -11.47
N TYR A 109 -17.70 -3.58 -10.94
CA TYR A 109 -17.31 -3.58 -9.53
C TYR A 109 -16.69 -2.26 -9.07
N VAL A 110 -16.01 -1.51 -9.95
CA VAL A 110 -15.50 -0.17 -9.63
C VAL A 110 -16.64 0.80 -9.35
N SER A 111 -17.71 0.78 -10.14
CA SER A 111 -18.89 1.62 -9.91
C SER A 111 -19.68 1.18 -8.67
N LEU A 112 -19.79 -0.13 -8.42
CA LEU A 112 -20.33 -0.65 -7.16
C LEU A 112 -19.50 -0.19 -5.96
N LEU A 113 -18.17 -0.22 -6.07
CA LEU A 113 -17.27 0.24 -5.01
C LEU A 113 -17.39 1.75 -4.78
N ALA A 114 -17.42 2.56 -5.83
CA ALA A 114 -17.63 3.99 -5.72
C ALA A 114 -18.92 4.32 -4.94
N SER A 115 -20.00 3.55 -5.17
CA SER A 115 -21.29 3.71 -4.47
C SER A 115 -21.26 3.39 -2.96
N SER A 116 -20.20 2.72 -2.47
CA SER A 116 -20.03 2.45 -1.04
C SER A 116 -19.62 3.68 -0.23
N ILE A 117 -19.20 4.77 -0.88
CA ILE A 117 -18.97 6.08 -0.25
C ILE A 117 -19.94 7.10 -0.84
N ILE A 118 -20.56 7.90 0.03
CA ILE A 118 -21.31 9.10 -0.36
C ILE A 118 -20.40 10.31 -0.13
N THR A 119 -20.17 11.06 -1.20
CA THR A 119 -19.34 12.27 -1.23
C THR A 119 -20.13 13.44 -1.83
N THR A 120 -19.71 14.67 -1.54
CA THR A 120 -20.30 15.90 -2.09
C THR A 120 -20.34 16.00 -3.63
N ASN A 121 -19.53 15.22 -4.36
CA ASN A 121 -19.64 15.08 -5.82
C ASN A 121 -19.37 13.64 -6.25
N LYS A 122 -20.45 12.89 -6.51
CA LYS A 122 -20.43 11.44 -6.74
C LYS A 122 -19.77 11.06 -8.07
N GLU A 123 -20.05 11.79 -9.14
CA GLU A 123 -19.55 11.51 -10.49
C GLU A 123 -18.03 11.76 -10.56
N TYR A 124 -17.56 12.86 -9.95
CA TYR A 124 -16.15 13.17 -9.83
C TYR A 124 -15.41 12.15 -8.94
N TRP A 125 -16.02 11.74 -7.82
CA TRP A 125 -15.50 10.66 -6.97
C TRP A 125 -15.33 9.34 -7.73
N GLN A 126 -16.36 8.89 -8.45
CA GLN A 126 -16.34 7.65 -9.21
C GLN A 126 -15.27 7.66 -10.31
N SER A 127 -15.12 8.78 -11.04
CA SER A 127 -14.07 8.95 -12.05
C SER A 127 -12.67 8.90 -11.43
N CYS A 128 -12.43 9.68 -10.36
CA CYS A 128 -11.15 9.72 -9.66
C CYS A 128 -10.77 8.38 -9.04
N LEU A 129 -11.71 7.69 -8.39
CA LEU A 129 -11.50 6.37 -7.81
C LEU A 129 -11.12 5.35 -8.88
N LYS A 130 -11.82 5.34 -10.03
CA LYS A 130 -11.50 4.46 -11.16
C LYS A 130 -10.09 4.70 -11.68
N LYS A 131 -9.70 5.96 -11.92
CA LYS A 131 -8.34 6.31 -12.36
C LYS A 131 -7.28 5.90 -11.35
N TRP A 132 -7.49 6.20 -10.06
CA TRP A 132 -6.56 5.85 -8.99
C TRP A 132 -6.39 4.33 -8.82
N LEU A 133 -7.47 3.55 -8.87
CA LEU A 133 -7.40 2.09 -8.77
C LEU A 133 -6.69 1.45 -9.98
N VAL A 134 -6.93 1.93 -11.20
CA VAL A 134 -6.23 1.42 -12.39
C VAL A 134 -4.75 1.86 -12.38
N ALA A 135 -4.45 3.07 -11.93
CA ALA A 135 -3.07 3.55 -11.74
C ALA A 135 -2.31 2.74 -10.68
N MET A 136 -2.99 2.31 -9.61
CA MET A 136 -2.46 1.37 -8.64
C MET A 136 -2.10 0.05 -9.33
N VAL A 137 -3.04 -0.63 -10.01
CA VAL A 137 -2.75 -1.89 -10.72
C VAL A 137 -1.63 -1.75 -11.76
N ALA A 138 -1.56 -0.63 -12.48
CA ALA A 138 -0.46 -0.33 -13.40
C ALA A 138 0.90 -0.27 -12.68
N SER A 139 0.99 0.45 -11.55
CA SER A 139 2.22 0.52 -10.73
C SER A 139 2.61 -0.79 -10.06
N LEU A 140 1.69 -1.75 -9.93
CA LEU A 140 1.96 -3.09 -9.42
C LEU A 140 2.43 -4.05 -10.51
N LYS A 141 2.07 -3.79 -11.78
CA LYS A 141 2.41 -4.61 -12.96
C LYS A 141 3.69 -4.10 -13.66
N GLU A 142 3.97 -2.81 -13.62
CA GLU A 142 5.15 -2.18 -14.21
C GLU A 142 6.01 -1.45 -13.17
N GLU A 143 7.25 -1.91 -12.94
CA GLU A 143 8.22 -1.32 -12.01
C GLU A 143 8.52 0.18 -12.30
N ARG A 144 8.33 0.63 -13.54
CA ARG A 144 8.58 2.01 -13.98
C ARG A 144 7.38 2.95 -13.84
N VAL A 145 6.19 2.41 -13.57
CA VAL A 145 4.96 3.21 -13.43
C VAL A 145 4.79 3.59 -11.97
N ILE A 146 4.89 4.89 -11.68
CA ILE A 146 4.62 5.43 -10.35
C ILE A 146 3.23 6.04 -10.35
N SER A 147 2.33 5.56 -9.48
CA SER A 147 1.08 6.27 -9.23
C SER A 147 1.41 7.57 -8.49
N HIS A 148 1.30 8.70 -9.19
CA HIS A 148 1.57 10.02 -8.63
C HIS A 148 0.36 10.65 -7.92
N THR A 149 -0.76 9.93 -7.76
CA THR A 149 -1.99 10.45 -7.13
C THR A 149 -2.33 9.73 -5.82
N ALA A 150 -2.72 10.51 -4.82
CA ALA A 150 -3.23 10.02 -3.54
C ALA A 150 -4.68 10.47 -3.34
N ILE A 151 -5.55 9.55 -2.92
CA ILE A 151 -6.91 9.91 -2.48
C ILE A 151 -6.86 10.40 -1.03
N ILE A 152 -7.46 11.56 -0.77
CA ILE A 152 -7.60 12.14 0.57
C ILE A 152 -9.08 12.18 0.96
N LEU A 153 -9.46 11.40 1.97
CA LEU A 153 -10.82 11.38 2.51
C LEU A 153 -10.90 12.25 3.77
N GLY A 154 -11.57 13.39 3.66
CA GLY A 154 -12.03 14.22 4.77
C GLY A 154 -13.44 13.81 5.23
N GLY A 155 -13.78 14.10 6.47
CA GLY A 155 -15.09 13.77 7.06
C GLY A 155 -14.97 13.48 8.55
N THR A 156 -16.09 13.22 9.22
CA THR A 156 -16.16 13.04 10.68
C THR A 156 -15.21 11.94 11.18
N HIS A 157 -14.76 12.07 12.43
CA HIS A 157 -13.97 11.04 13.08
C HIS A 157 -14.83 9.79 13.32
N GLY A 158 -14.24 8.60 13.22
CA GLY A 158 -14.95 7.34 13.41
C GLY A 158 -15.79 6.83 12.22
N ILE A 159 -16.01 7.61 11.15
CA ILE A 159 -16.82 7.23 9.98
C ILE A 159 -16.27 6.06 9.13
N GLY A 160 -15.17 5.42 9.56
CA GLY A 160 -14.67 4.19 8.92
C GLY A 160 -13.70 4.38 7.75
N LYS A 161 -13.22 5.60 7.45
CA LYS A 161 -12.30 5.90 6.33
C LYS A 161 -11.13 4.91 6.19
N ALA A 162 -10.39 4.67 7.27
CA ALA A 162 -9.28 3.71 7.29
C ALA A 162 -9.74 2.27 7.03
N ARG A 163 -10.84 1.86 7.69
CA ARG A 163 -11.42 0.52 7.53
C ARG A 163 -11.91 0.26 6.10
N TRP A 164 -12.41 1.29 5.41
CA TRP A 164 -12.81 1.21 4.01
C TRP A 164 -11.61 1.02 3.08
N PHE A 165 -10.53 1.79 3.28
CA PHE A 165 -9.30 1.53 2.54
C PHE A 165 -8.82 0.09 2.78
N HIS A 166 -8.78 -0.37 4.04
CA HIS A 166 -8.43 -1.76 4.35
C HIS A 166 -9.39 -2.80 3.75
N SER A 167 -10.66 -2.47 3.43
CA SER A 167 -11.61 -3.43 2.85
C SER A 167 -11.58 -3.53 1.32
N ILE A 168 -10.86 -2.64 0.63
CA ILE A 168 -10.74 -2.64 -0.84
C ILE A 168 -9.38 -3.18 -1.34
N ILE A 169 -8.45 -3.43 -0.43
CA ILE A 169 -7.09 -3.92 -0.72
C ILE A 169 -6.97 -5.39 -0.25
N PRO A 170 -6.52 -6.33 -1.10
CA PRO A 170 -6.27 -7.71 -0.68
C PRO A 170 -5.25 -7.79 0.45
N PHE A 171 -5.30 -8.83 1.28
CA PHE A 171 -4.49 -8.93 2.51
C PHE A 171 -2.99 -8.82 2.24
N GLU A 172 -2.54 -9.45 1.16
CA GLU A 172 -1.17 -9.47 0.66
C GLU A 172 -0.64 -8.07 0.29
N LEU A 173 -1.54 -7.13 0.00
CA LEU A 173 -1.24 -5.79 -0.49
C LEU A 173 -1.42 -4.70 0.58
N GLN A 174 -1.85 -5.05 1.80
CA GLN A 174 -2.18 -4.10 2.88
C GLN A 174 -1.01 -3.19 3.29
N GLU A 175 0.23 -3.68 3.27
CA GLU A 175 1.41 -2.86 3.61
C GLU A 175 1.62 -1.69 2.61
N PHE A 176 1.05 -1.78 1.41
CA PHE A 176 1.13 -0.77 0.35
C PHE A 176 -0.02 0.22 0.36
N ILE A 177 -0.87 0.20 1.38
CA ILE A 177 -1.97 1.16 1.48
C ILE A 177 -1.49 2.57 1.86
N VAL A 178 -0.43 2.67 2.67
CA VAL A 178 0.06 3.93 3.22
C VAL A 178 0.70 4.84 2.17
N PRO A 179 1.52 4.36 1.20
CA PRO A 179 2.06 5.24 0.15
C PRO A 179 1.02 5.83 -0.80
N PHE A 180 -0.17 5.24 -0.92
CA PHE A 180 -1.20 5.62 -1.91
C PHE A 180 -2.42 6.35 -1.30
N THR A 181 -2.55 6.43 0.03
CA THR A 181 -3.76 6.94 0.71
C THR A 181 -3.47 8.00 1.77
N GLY A 182 -4.29 9.07 1.80
CA GLY A 182 -4.24 10.11 2.84
C GLY A 182 -5.50 10.09 3.71
N ILE A 183 -5.40 9.56 4.94
CA ILE A 183 -6.54 9.49 5.87
C ILE A 183 -6.42 10.59 6.92
N THR A 184 -7.42 11.48 7.02
CA THR A 184 -7.30 12.64 7.93
C THR A 184 -8.66 13.24 8.38
N ASN A 185 -8.69 14.01 9.49
CA ASN A 185 -9.91 14.25 10.30
C ASN A 185 -10.39 15.73 10.50
N LYS A 186 -9.66 16.76 10.03
CA LYS A 186 -9.82 18.22 10.31
C LYS A 186 -10.67 19.07 9.31
N LYS A 187 -11.19 18.51 8.21
CA LYS A 187 -11.58 19.20 6.94
C LYS A 187 -10.46 19.99 6.21
N GLN A 188 -9.75 20.89 6.89
CA GLN A 188 -8.68 21.71 6.32
C GLN A 188 -7.31 21.05 6.55
N PHE A 189 -6.59 20.74 5.48
CA PHE A 189 -5.38 19.89 5.52
C PHE A 189 -4.19 20.41 4.71
N PHE A 190 -4.44 21.40 3.85
CA PHE A 190 -3.57 21.75 2.73
C PHE A 190 -2.22 22.36 3.09
N LYS A 191 -1.96 22.73 4.36
CA LYS A 191 -0.65 23.27 4.78
C LYS A 191 0.49 22.25 4.70
N ASP A 192 0.18 20.95 4.73
CA ASP A 192 1.18 19.88 4.66
C ASP A 192 1.32 19.26 3.25
N PHE A 193 0.51 19.72 2.27
CA PHE A 193 0.40 19.16 0.92
C PHE A 193 0.41 20.28 -0.14
N GLU A 194 1.51 21.00 -0.28
CA GLU A 194 1.65 22.00 -1.35
C GLU A 194 1.55 21.33 -2.74
N THR A 195 0.59 21.77 -3.55
CA THR A 195 -0.02 20.94 -4.60
C THR A 195 0.57 21.09 -5.99
N ASN A 196 1.01 19.96 -6.55
CA ASN A 196 1.19 19.72 -7.99
C ASN A 196 0.03 18.91 -8.61
N GLY A 197 -1.23 19.12 -8.19
CA GLY A 197 -2.39 18.37 -8.70
C GLY A 197 -2.45 16.87 -8.29
N ARG A 198 -1.62 16.44 -7.33
CA ARG A 198 -1.41 15.03 -6.96
C ARG A 198 -2.30 14.50 -5.83
N CYS A 199 -3.17 15.34 -5.26
CA CYS A 199 -4.07 14.97 -4.17
C CYS A 199 -5.53 15.08 -4.66
N LEU A 200 -6.28 13.99 -4.53
CA LEU A 200 -7.69 13.90 -4.91
C LEU A 200 -8.53 13.98 -3.63
N CYS A 201 -8.98 15.17 -3.25
CA CYS A 201 -9.63 15.42 -1.96
C CYS A 201 -11.16 15.32 -2.06
N PHE A 202 -11.76 14.61 -1.10
CA PHE A 202 -13.21 14.42 -0.99
C PHE A 202 -13.70 14.63 0.43
N GLU A 203 -14.86 15.28 0.58
CA GLU A 203 -15.62 15.25 1.83
C GLU A 203 -16.61 14.10 1.78
N VAL A 204 -16.54 13.25 2.82
CA VAL A 204 -17.33 12.03 2.98
C VAL A 204 -18.49 12.29 3.94
N GLU A 205 -19.69 11.95 3.47
CA GLU A 205 -20.94 12.03 4.24
C GLU A 205 -21.31 10.67 4.84
N HIS A 206 -21.03 9.57 4.13
CA HIS A 206 -21.33 8.21 4.57
C HIS A 206 -20.36 7.18 3.96
N ILE A 207 -20.05 6.11 4.69
CA ILE A 207 -19.24 4.97 4.23
C ILE A 207 -19.91 3.65 4.60
N ASN A 208 -20.07 2.77 3.62
CA ASN A 208 -20.31 1.34 3.85
C ASN A 208 -18.98 0.56 3.82
N THR A 209 -18.51 0.11 4.99
CA THR A 209 -17.32 -0.77 5.10
C THR A 209 -17.64 -2.26 4.93
N GLN A 210 -18.92 -2.61 4.76
CA GLN A 210 -19.43 -3.97 4.50
C GLN A 210 -20.03 -4.02 3.09
N HIS A 211 -19.26 -3.55 2.10
CA HIS A 211 -19.70 -3.47 0.71
C HIS A 211 -19.82 -4.85 0.02
N GLY A 212 -19.22 -5.91 0.58
CA GLY A 212 -19.37 -7.29 0.09
C GLY A 212 -18.84 -7.52 -1.33
N ILE A 213 -17.90 -6.69 -1.79
CA ILE A 213 -17.38 -6.73 -3.16
C ILE A 213 -16.32 -7.83 -3.27
N PRO A 214 -16.44 -8.77 -4.21
CA PRO A 214 -15.40 -9.76 -4.46
C PRO A 214 -14.14 -9.07 -5.01
N LEU A 215 -13.08 -9.01 -4.19
CA LEU A 215 -11.86 -8.30 -4.55
C LEU A 215 -11.19 -8.87 -5.80
N ASP A 216 -11.18 -10.19 -5.97
CA ASP A 216 -10.57 -10.83 -7.15
C ASP A 216 -11.25 -10.39 -8.44
N GLN A 217 -12.57 -10.26 -8.44
CA GLN A 217 -13.33 -9.77 -9.60
C GLN A 217 -13.20 -8.25 -9.80
N LEU A 218 -13.07 -7.46 -8.72
CA LEU A 218 -12.71 -6.04 -8.80
C LEU A 218 -11.33 -5.87 -9.43
N PHE A 219 -10.32 -6.63 -8.99
CA PHE A 219 -8.97 -6.55 -9.53
C PHE A 219 -8.88 -7.12 -10.95
N ALA A 220 -9.67 -8.14 -11.30
CA ALA A 220 -9.82 -8.61 -12.68
C ALA A 220 -10.37 -7.51 -13.60
N GLN A 221 -11.40 -6.77 -13.15
CA GLN A 221 -11.89 -5.59 -13.88
C GLN A 221 -10.80 -4.52 -14.04
N LEU A 222 -10.07 -4.19 -12.98
CA LEU A 222 -9.01 -3.17 -13.01
C LEU A 222 -7.85 -3.57 -13.94
N LEU A 223 -7.47 -4.85 -13.94
CA LEU A 223 -6.46 -5.40 -14.83
C LEU A 223 -6.93 -5.33 -16.30
N SER A 224 -8.17 -5.74 -16.58
CA SER A 224 -8.77 -5.65 -17.91
C SER A 224 -8.86 -4.20 -18.42
N LEU A 225 -9.20 -3.24 -17.55
CA LEU A 225 -9.19 -1.81 -17.89
C LEU A 225 -7.79 -1.31 -18.26
N TYR A 226 -6.76 -1.70 -17.49
CA TYR A 226 -5.37 -1.37 -17.81
C TYR A 226 -4.93 -1.99 -19.16
N GLU A 227 -5.21 -3.28 -19.39
CA GLU A 227 -4.83 -3.99 -20.62
C GLU A 227 -5.55 -3.50 -21.87
N THR A 228 -6.78 -2.98 -21.72
CA THR A 228 -7.54 -2.33 -22.80
C THR A 228 -7.16 -0.85 -23.01
N GLY A 229 -6.14 -0.35 -22.30
CA GLY A 229 -5.58 0.99 -22.53
C GLY A 229 -6.37 2.13 -21.88
N PHE A 230 -7.10 1.87 -20.78
CA PHE A 230 -7.81 2.92 -20.05
C PHE A 230 -6.85 4.01 -19.55
N GLN A 231 -7.18 5.28 -19.84
CA GLN A 231 -6.39 6.45 -19.43
C GLN A 231 -6.49 6.69 -17.91
N TYR A 232 -5.62 6.01 -17.14
CA TYR A 232 -5.57 6.14 -15.68
C TYR A 232 -4.83 7.38 -15.17
N TRP A 233 -4.02 8.03 -16.02
CA TRP A 233 -3.42 9.32 -15.70
C TRP A 233 -4.40 10.47 -15.94
N PHE A 234 -4.16 11.59 -15.25
CA PHE A 234 -4.93 12.82 -15.37
C PHE A 234 -4.27 13.70 -16.44
N ASN A 235 -5.04 14.22 -17.39
CA ASN A 235 -4.57 15.20 -18.36
C ASN A 235 -4.59 16.63 -17.79
N GLU A 236 -4.19 17.63 -18.57
CA GLU A 236 -4.10 19.04 -18.11
C GLU A 236 -5.45 19.60 -17.64
N ASP A 237 -6.54 19.35 -18.39
CA ASP A 237 -7.90 19.79 -18.03
C ASP A 237 -8.40 19.12 -16.74
N GLU A 238 -8.11 17.83 -16.58
CA GLU A 238 -8.45 17.07 -15.38
C GLU A 238 -7.63 17.53 -14.17
N ILE A 239 -6.35 17.88 -14.35
CA ILE A 239 -5.51 18.48 -13.30
C ILE A 239 -6.04 19.88 -12.92
N ALA A 240 -6.49 20.68 -13.89
CA ALA A 240 -7.14 21.96 -13.62
C ALA A 240 -8.43 21.77 -12.80
N LEU A 241 -9.27 20.80 -13.16
CA LEU A 241 -10.48 20.43 -12.41
C LEU A 241 -10.15 19.94 -10.99
N VAL A 242 -9.13 19.09 -10.82
CA VAL A 242 -8.64 18.64 -9.51
C VAL A 242 -8.24 19.84 -8.66
N ASN A 243 -7.47 20.78 -9.22
CA ASN A 243 -7.06 21.99 -8.52
C ASN A 243 -8.24 22.90 -8.14
N GLU A 244 -9.25 23.03 -9.00
CA GLU A 244 -10.51 23.75 -8.74
C GLU A 244 -11.29 23.11 -7.58
N LYS A 245 -11.58 21.80 -7.66
CA LYS A 245 -12.30 21.07 -6.59
C LYS A 245 -11.53 21.03 -5.27
N ASN A 246 -10.21 21.16 -5.32
CA ASN A 246 -9.36 21.23 -4.15
C ASN A 246 -9.38 22.59 -3.42
N VAL A 247 -9.85 23.68 -4.04
CA VAL A 247 -9.86 25.03 -3.42
C VAL A 247 -10.59 25.03 -2.07
N GLN A 248 -11.71 24.31 -1.95
CA GLN A 248 -12.49 24.23 -0.71
C GLN A 248 -11.76 23.58 0.48
N PHE A 249 -10.71 22.78 0.21
CA PHE A 249 -9.90 22.11 1.25
C PHE A 249 -8.64 22.91 1.63
N LYS A 250 -8.38 24.03 0.94
CA LYS A 250 -7.27 24.94 1.26
C LYS A 250 -7.47 25.57 2.64
N ALA A 251 -6.45 25.47 3.47
CA ALA A 251 -6.45 26.04 4.81
C ALA A 251 -6.07 27.53 4.72
N VAL A 252 -7.05 28.41 4.50
CA VAL A 252 -6.85 29.87 4.60
C VAL A 252 -6.36 30.18 6.02
N SER A 253 -5.20 30.81 6.13
CA SER A 253 -4.57 31.07 7.43
C SER A 253 -5.37 32.09 8.26
N VAL A 254 -5.10 32.20 9.57
CA VAL A 254 -5.82 33.19 10.40
C VAL A 254 -5.43 34.60 9.96
N GLU A 255 -4.15 34.77 9.67
CA GLU A 255 -3.49 35.95 9.14
C GLU A 255 -4.11 36.36 7.79
N GLU A 256 -4.32 35.41 6.88
CA GLU A 256 -4.93 35.62 5.57
C GLU A 256 -6.44 35.87 5.64
N LYS A 257 -7.17 35.24 6.57
CA LYS A 257 -8.59 35.60 6.85
C LYS A 257 -8.71 37.01 7.39
N VAL A 258 -7.82 37.40 8.30
CA VAL A 258 -7.72 38.77 8.81
C VAL A 258 -7.37 39.72 7.68
N LEU A 259 -6.39 39.37 6.82
CA LEU A 259 -6.02 40.16 5.64
C LEU A 259 -7.23 40.37 4.71
N ILE A 260 -7.92 39.29 4.33
CA ILE A 260 -9.12 39.31 3.48
C ILE A 260 -10.23 40.15 4.11
N SER A 261 -10.37 40.15 5.45
CA SER A 261 -11.37 40.99 6.13
C SER A 261 -11.11 42.50 6.02
N PHE A 262 -9.91 42.91 5.59
CA PHE A 262 -9.58 44.31 5.28
C PHE A 262 -9.77 44.68 3.80
N PHE A 263 -10.24 43.77 2.94
CA PHE A 263 -10.47 44.02 1.51
C PHE A 263 -11.92 43.77 1.10
N GLU A 264 -12.46 44.66 0.26
CA GLU A 264 -13.77 44.50 -0.38
C GLU A 264 -13.62 43.95 -1.82
N THR A 265 -14.59 43.16 -2.27
CA THR A 265 -14.64 42.67 -3.66
C THR A 265 -14.89 43.83 -4.62
N CYS A 266 -13.93 44.10 -5.51
CA CYS A 266 -13.96 45.30 -6.35
C CYS A 266 -14.97 45.18 -7.51
N ASN A 267 -16.14 45.81 -7.35
CA ASN A 267 -17.24 45.77 -8.32
C ASN A 267 -17.07 46.74 -9.51
N GLY A 268 -15.97 46.61 -10.28
CA GLY A 268 -15.82 47.11 -11.65
C GLY A 268 -15.84 48.64 -11.92
N SER A 269 -16.34 49.47 -11.01
CA SER A 269 -16.53 50.93 -11.18
C SER A 269 -15.50 51.80 -10.43
N SER A 270 -14.59 51.17 -9.68
CA SER A 270 -13.60 51.81 -8.82
C SER A 270 -12.18 51.49 -9.28
N LYS A 271 -11.22 52.39 -9.03
CA LYS A 271 -9.78 52.08 -9.19
C LYS A 271 -9.34 51.06 -8.13
N CYS A 272 -9.39 49.78 -8.47
CA CYS A 272 -8.87 48.70 -7.64
C CYS A 272 -7.34 48.76 -7.58
N ILE A 273 -6.75 48.61 -6.40
CA ILE A 273 -5.32 48.34 -6.21
C ILE A 273 -5.20 46.90 -5.75
N TYR A 274 -4.50 46.07 -6.52
CA TYR A 274 -4.32 44.64 -6.20
C TYR A 274 -3.09 44.46 -5.32
N ALA A 275 -3.25 43.78 -4.19
CA ALA A 275 -2.12 43.28 -3.42
C ALA A 275 -1.62 41.97 -4.06
N THR A 276 -0.42 41.99 -4.62
CA THR A 276 0.28 40.78 -5.05
C THR A 276 1.32 40.41 -4.00
N GLY A 277 1.19 39.21 -3.43
CA GLY A 277 2.22 38.65 -2.55
C GLY A 277 3.39 38.15 -3.37
N SER A 278 4.50 38.89 -3.35
CA SER A 278 5.80 38.37 -3.79
C SER A 278 6.44 37.60 -2.64
N ASN A 279 6.75 36.32 -2.86
CA ASN A 279 7.69 35.56 -2.03
C ASN A 279 9.14 35.97 -2.34
#